data_AF-A0A2V7RWT3-F1
#
_entry.id   AF-A0A2V7RWT3-F1
#
_cell.length_a   1.000
_cell.length_b   1.000
_cell.length_c   1.000
_cell.angle_alpha   90.00
_cell.angle_beta   90.00
_cell.angle_gamma   90.00
#
_symmetry.space_group_name_H-M   'P 1'
#
loop_
_entity.id
_entity.type
_entity.pdbx_description
1 polymer ?
#
loop_
_entity_poly.entity_id
_entity_poly.type
_entity_poly.pdbx_seq_one_letter_code
_entity_poly.pdbx_strand_id
1 'polypeptide(L)'
;DAAIPKDRPRDDISRGIPITYVPARNTIFLSFALAWAEVLDASDIFIGVNAIDYSGYPDCRPEYIAAYQRMANLATRGAVEGTLPVRIRAPLIDLTKRQIIELGMRLGVDYGMTSSCYDPTPSGAGCGRCDACRLRLDAFAAAGASDPAPYA
;
A
#
# COMPACT_ATOMS: atom_id res chain seq x y z
N ASP A 1 -2.69 -23.05 6.98
CA ASP A 1 -2.29 -22.26 5.80
C ASP A 1 -3.27 -22.47 4.67
N ALA A 2 -3.87 -21.38 4.19
CA ALA A 2 -4.72 -21.40 3.00
C ALA A 2 -3.83 -21.17 1.77
N ALA A 3 -4.05 -21.93 0.71
CA ALA A 3 -3.34 -21.74 -0.55
C ALA A 3 -3.65 -20.35 -1.13
N ILE A 4 -2.63 -19.67 -1.66
CA ILE A 4 -2.80 -18.39 -2.35
C ILE A 4 -3.53 -18.64 -3.69
N PRO A 5 -4.69 -18.02 -3.92
CA PRO A 5 -5.40 -18.17 -5.18
C PRO A 5 -4.56 -17.70 -6.36
N LYS A 6 -4.59 -18.48 -7.43
CA LYS A 6 -3.91 -18.21 -8.70
C LYS A 6 -4.95 -18.18 -9.83
N ASP A 7 -4.74 -17.29 -10.79
CA ASP A 7 -5.54 -17.21 -12.03
C ASP A 7 -7.05 -17.00 -11.84
N ARG A 8 -7.46 -16.34 -10.75
CA ARG A 8 -8.86 -15.95 -10.55
C ARG A 8 -9.38 -15.09 -11.72
N PRO A 9 -10.66 -15.15 -12.08
CA PRO A 9 -11.24 -14.20 -13.03
C PRO A 9 -10.95 -12.75 -12.60
N ARG A 10 -10.62 -11.87 -13.54
CA ARG A 10 -10.24 -10.47 -13.25
C ARG A 10 -11.33 -9.74 -12.45
N ASP A 11 -12.58 -9.99 -12.82
CA ASP A 11 -13.75 -9.38 -12.18
C ASP A 11 -13.95 -9.83 -10.72
N ASP A 12 -13.33 -10.94 -10.31
CA ASP A 12 -13.41 -11.44 -8.94
C ASP A 12 -12.30 -10.87 -8.04
N ILE A 13 -11.22 -10.34 -8.61
CA ILE A 13 -10.09 -9.78 -7.85
C ILE A 13 -10.53 -8.56 -7.02
N SER A 14 -11.47 -7.75 -7.55
CA SER A 14 -11.97 -6.54 -6.91
C SER A 14 -13.22 -6.75 -6.05
N ARG A 15 -13.75 -7.98 -5.96
CA ARG A 15 -15.01 -8.29 -5.26
C ARG A 15 -14.77 -8.86 -3.86
N GLY A 16 -15.34 -8.20 -2.86
CA GLY A 16 -15.39 -8.66 -1.47
C GLY A 16 -14.12 -8.36 -0.66
N ILE A 17 -14.12 -8.83 0.58
CA ILE A 17 -12.95 -8.76 1.47
C ILE A 17 -12.05 -9.97 1.16
N PRO A 18 -10.76 -9.79 0.88
CA PRO A 18 -9.87 -10.90 0.53
C PRO A 18 -9.66 -11.83 1.71
N ILE A 19 -9.29 -13.07 1.42
CA ILE A 19 -8.80 -14.01 2.43
C ILE A 19 -7.50 -13.53 3.11
N THR A 20 -6.77 -12.60 2.46
CA THR A 20 -5.57 -11.96 3.01
C THR A 20 -5.90 -10.77 3.93
N TYR A 21 -7.18 -10.52 4.20
CA TYR A 21 -7.63 -9.44 5.07
C TYR A 21 -7.22 -9.70 6.50
N VAL A 22 -6.55 -8.72 7.09
CA VAL A 22 -6.24 -8.69 8.52
C VAL A 22 -6.99 -7.50 9.11
N PRO A 23 -7.92 -7.71 10.06
CA PRO A 23 -8.74 -6.64 10.62
C PRO A 23 -7.90 -5.48 11.17
N ALA A 24 -8.17 -4.27 10.68
CA ALA A 24 -7.59 -3.01 11.16
C ALA A 24 -6.05 -3.00 11.28
N ARG A 25 -5.35 -3.76 10.43
CA ARG A 25 -3.89 -3.88 10.49
C ARG A 25 -3.19 -2.54 10.28
N ASN A 26 -3.71 -1.66 9.42
CA ASN A 26 -3.11 -0.34 9.22
C ASN A 26 -3.25 0.54 10.46
N THR A 27 -4.28 0.35 11.30
CA THR A 27 -4.37 1.02 12.60
C THR A 27 -3.16 0.69 13.46
N ILE A 28 -2.80 -0.60 13.53
CA ILE A 28 -1.65 -1.06 14.32
C ILE A 28 -0.35 -0.51 13.74
N PHE A 29 -0.17 -0.57 12.42
CA PHE A 29 1.03 -0.04 11.76
C PHE A 29 1.19 1.46 11.94
N LEU A 30 0.11 2.23 11.79
CA LEU A 30 0.13 3.67 12.02
C LEU A 30 0.45 3.99 13.49
N SER A 31 0.00 3.19 14.45
CA SER A 31 0.30 3.41 15.87
C SER A 31 1.78 3.20 16.19
N PHE A 32 2.41 2.20 15.57
CA PHE A 32 3.87 2.04 15.66
C PHE A 32 4.61 3.22 14.99
N ALA A 33 4.19 3.60 13.79
CA ALA A 33 4.79 4.73 13.07
C ALA A 33 4.64 6.05 13.85
N LEU A 34 3.50 6.27 14.52
CA LEU A 34 3.23 7.45 15.35
C LEU A 34 4.20 7.55 16.53
N ALA A 35 4.30 6.48 17.32
CA ALA A 35 5.22 6.45 18.46
C ALA A 35 6.68 6.64 18.00
N TRP A 36 7.05 6.00 16.89
CA TRP A 36 8.40 6.12 16.34
C TRP A 36 8.70 7.52 15.79
N ALA A 37 7.71 8.15 15.13
CA ALA A 37 7.85 9.50 14.61
C ALA A 37 8.12 10.53 15.72
N GLU A 38 7.45 10.40 16.88
CA GLU A 38 7.74 11.26 18.04
C GLU A 38 9.16 11.08 18.57
N VAL A 39 9.66 9.83 18.65
CA VAL A 39 11.04 9.56 19.06
C VAL A 39 12.08 10.17 18.11
N LEU A 40 11.73 10.27 16.81
CA LEU A 40 12.59 10.82 15.77
C LEU A 40 12.42 12.33 15.55
N ASP A 41 11.56 13.01 16.30
CA ASP A 41 11.15 14.40 16.02
C ASP A 41 10.63 14.59 14.58
N ALA A 42 9.92 13.60 14.04
CA ALA A 42 9.36 13.62 12.69
C ALA A 42 7.87 14.02 12.71
N SER A 43 7.50 14.99 11.87
CA SER A 43 6.11 15.46 11.74
C SER A 43 5.29 14.73 10.69
N ASP A 44 5.92 14.07 9.73
CA ASP A 44 5.24 13.49 8.58
C ASP A 44 5.42 11.97 8.54
N ILE A 45 4.30 11.25 8.50
CA ILE A 45 4.26 9.78 8.37
C ILE A 45 3.68 9.46 6.99
N PHE A 46 4.47 8.79 6.15
CA PHE A 46 4.04 8.38 4.82
C PHE A 46 3.49 6.96 4.85
N ILE A 47 2.33 6.75 4.21
CA ILE A 47 1.71 5.44 4.05
C ILE A 47 1.25 5.22 2.60
N GLY A 48 1.59 4.05 2.04
CA GLY A 48 1.30 3.68 0.65
C GLY A 48 -0.09 3.10 0.41
N VAL A 49 -1.10 3.47 1.20
CA VAL A 49 -2.48 2.99 0.98
C VAL A 49 -3.04 3.51 -0.34
N ASN A 50 -3.92 2.71 -0.93
CA ASN A 50 -4.59 3.00 -2.18
C ASN A 50 -6.07 2.64 -2.05
N ALA A 51 -6.96 3.55 -2.42
CA ALA A 51 -8.41 3.41 -2.21
C ALA A 51 -9.19 3.06 -3.49
N ILE A 52 -8.61 3.29 -4.68
CA ILE A 52 -9.30 3.11 -5.97
C ILE A 52 -9.42 1.65 -6.36
N ASP A 53 -8.30 0.93 -6.40
CA ASP A 53 -8.25 -0.41 -7.00
C ASP A 53 -8.56 -1.52 -5.99
N TYR A 54 -8.74 -1.15 -4.71
CA TYR A 54 -8.97 -2.08 -3.63
C TYR A 54 -9.91 -1.54 -2.54
N SER A 55 -11.21 -1.63 -2.79
CA SER A 55 -12.26 -1.10 -1.90
C SER A 55 -12.50 -1.90 -0.61
N GLY A 56 -11.85 -3.06 -0.47
CA GLY A 56 -12.15 -4.03 0.59
C GLY A 56 -11.57 -3.71 1.98
N TYR A 57 -10.60 -2.81 2.10
CA TYR A 57 -9.96 -2.46 3.38
C TYR A 57 -10.51 -1.13 3.94
N PRO A 58 -11.32 -1.15 5.01
CA PRO A 58 -11.86 0.08 5.60
C PRO A 58 -10.78 1.04 6.11
N ASP A 59 -9.63 0.50 6.53
CA ASP A 59 -8.47 1.21 7.08
C ASP A 59 -7.50 1.75 5.99
N CYS A 60 -7.92 1.76 4.73
CA CYS A 60 -7.20 2.39 3.62
C CYS A 60 -7.88 3.67 3.09
N ARG A 61 -9.08 4.00 3.61
CA ARG A 61 -9.93 5.03 3.02
C ARG A 61 -9.53 6.45 3.44
N PRO A 62 -9.77 7.48 2.61
CA PRO A 62 -9.42 8.87 2.94
C PRO A 62 -10.02 9.34 4.26
N GLU A 63 -11.28 8.99 4.55
CA GLU A 63 -11.97 9.38 5.79
C GLU A 63 -11.34 8.73 7.03
N TYR A 64 -10.86 7.49 6.90
CA TYR A 64 -10.14 6.79 7.95
C TYR A 64 -8.78 7.43 8.21
N ILE A 65 -8.00 7.71 7.16
CA ILE A 65 -6.69 8.37 7.30
C ILE A 65 -6.82 9.75 7.95
N ALA A 66 -7.83 10.53 7.54
CA ALA A 66 -8.12 11.83 8.13
C ALA A 66 -8.54 11.71 9.61
N ALA A 67 -9.35 10.71 9.96
CA ALA A 67 -9.72 10.44 11.34
C ALA A 67 -8.53 10.02 12.20
N TYR A 68 -7.67 9.14 11.68
CA TYR A 68 -6.45 8.71 12.35
C TYR A 68 -5.53 9.90 12.62
N GLN A 69 -5.29 10.77 11.63
CA GLN A 69 -4.46 11.97 11.83
C GLN A 69 -5.00 12.88 12.95
N ARG A 70 -6.33 13.10 13.00
CA ARG A 70 -6.94 13.88 14.08
C ARG A 70 -6.68 13.26 15.45
N MET A 71 -6.84 11.95 15.57
CA MET A 71 -6.54 11.21 16.79
C MET A 71 -5.05 11.28 17.15
N ALA A 72 -4.16 11.09 16.18
CA ALA A 72 -2.71 11.11 16.37
C ALA A 72 -2.21 12.44 16.95
N ASN A 73 -2.83 13.56 16.54
CA ASN A 73 -2.51 14.89 17.08
C ASN A 73 -2.99 15.11 18.53
N LEU A 74 -3.75 14.17 19.10
CA LEU A 74 -4.13 14.17 20.52
C LEU A 74 -3.25 13.22 21.36
N ALA A 75 -2.40 12.43 20.72
CA ALA A 75 -1.76 11.26 21.34
C ALA A 75 -0.28 11.46 21.68
N THR A 76 0.35 12.54 21.23
CA THR A 76 1.80 12.80 21.39
C THR A 76 2.03 14.14 22.09
N ARG A 77 3.10 14.24 22.89
CA ARG A 77 3.44 15.48 23.60
C ARG A 77 3.71 16.60 22.61
N GLY A 78 4.52 16.30 21.58
CA GLY A 78 4.88 17.28 20.55
C GLY A 78 3.67 17.86 19.82
N ALA A 79 2.67 17.04 19.50
CA ALA A 79 1.45 17.55 18.86
C ALA A 79 0.60 18.38 19.82
N VAL A 80 0.43 17.95 21.08
CA VAL A 80 -0.39 18.67 22.09
C VAL A 80 0.23 20.00 22.51
N GLU A 81 1.56 20.08 22.59
CA GLU A 81 2.29 21.33 22.86
C GLU A 81 2.43 22.23 21.62
N GLY A 82 1.98 21.75 20.45
CA GLY A 82 2.03 22.50 19.18
C GLY A 82 3.42 22.61 18.56
N THR A 83 4.40 21.86 19.06
CA THR A 83 5.80 21.90 18.59
C THR A 83 6.06 20.92 17.45
N LEU A 84 5.31 19.82 17.40
CA LEU A 84 5.45 18.76 16.40
C LEU A 84 4.09 18.20 15.95
N PRO A 85 3.31 18.95 15.14
CA PRO A 85 2.03 18.47 14.63
C PRO A 85 2.22 17.31 13.64
N VAL A 86 1.47 16.22 13.84
CA VAL A 86 1.56 14.99 13.03
C VAL A 86 0.72 15.13 11.75
N ARG A 87 1.30 14.76 10.61
CA ARG A 87 0.66 14.71 9.29
C ARG A 87 0.80 13.31 8.69
N ILE A 88 -0.32 12.68 8.36
CA ILE A 88 -0.34 11.41 7.64
C ILE A 88 -0.43 11.70 6.15
N ARG A 89 0.56 11.25 5.39
CA ARG A 89 0.68 11.45 3.94
C ARG A 89 0.36 10.14 3.21
N ALA A 90 -0.72 10.14 2.44
CA ALA A 90 -1.12 9.00 1.61
C ALA A 90 -1.09 9.39 0.11
N PRO A 91 0.09 9.60 -0.50
CA PRO A 91 0.21 10.17 -1.84
C PRO A 91 -0.35 9.29 -2.97
N LEU A 92 -0.57 8.00 -2.69
CA LEU A 92 -1.06 7.02 -3.66
C LEU A 92 -2.56 6.74 -3.52
N ILE A 93 -3.25 7.40 -2.58
CA ILE A 93 -4.60 7.03 -2.17
C ILE A 93 -5.61 7.13 -3.32
N ASP A 94 -5.48 8.19 -4.14
CA ASP A 94 -6.35 8.52 -5.26
C ASP A 94 -5.74 8.19 -6.64
N LEU A 95 -4.68 7.36 -6.68
CA LEU A 95 -4.04 6.96 -7.92
C LEU A 95 -4.47 5.56 -8.35
N THR A 96 -4.82 5.36 -9.61
CA THR A 96 -4.93 4.02 -10.19
C THR A 96 -3.56 3.33 -10.21
N LYS A 97 -3.52 1.99 -10.26
CA LYS A 97 -2.25 1.25 -10.40
C LYS A 97 -1.42 1.71 -11.59
N ARG A 98 -2.04 2.01 -12.74
CA ARG A 98 -1.35 2.61 -13.89
C ARG A 98 -0.67 3.92 -13.51
N GLN A 99 -1.39 4.84 -12.88
CA GLN A 99 -0.83 6.13 -12.45
C GLN A 99 0.29 5.97 -11.42
N ILE A 100 0.21 4.94 -10.56
CA ILE A 100 1.28 4.61 -9.61
C ILE A 100 2.54 4.15 -10.36
N ILE A 101 2.41 3.28 -11.36
CA ILE A 101 3.52 2.86 -12.22
C ILE A 101 4.15 4.05 -12.94
N GLU A 102 3.33 4.87 -13.60
CA GLU A 102 3.79 6.06 -14.31
C GLU A 102 4.49 7.05 -13.35
N LEU A 103 3.98 7.22 -12.13
CA LEU A 103 4.60 8.08 -11.13
C LEU A 103 5.98 7.55 -10.71
N GLY A 104 6.10 6.26 -10.41
CA GLY A 104 7.40 5.70 -10.03
C GLY A 104 8.40 5.75 -11.19
N MET A 105 7.98 5.51 -12.42
CA MET A 105 8.84 5.66 -13.60
C MET A 105 9.33 7.10 -13.75
N ARG A 106 8.45 8.10 -13.60
CA ARG A 106 8.83 9.52 -13.63
C ARG A 106 9.82 9.90 -12.52
N LEU A 107 9.72 9.26 -11.36
CA LEU A 107 10.60 9.49 -10.21
C LEU A 107 11.90 8.66 -10.27
N GLY A 108 12.08 7.82 -11.29
CA GLY A 108 13.27 6.97 -11.43
C GLY A 108 13.30 5.77 -10.49
N VAL A 109 12.15 5.26 -10.06
CA VAL A 109 12.05 4.03 -9.25
C VAL A 109 12.55 2.83 -10.05
N ASP A 110 13.53 2.11 -9.50
CA ASP A 110 13.92 0.80 -10.03
C ASP A 110 12.88 -0.25 -9.61
N TYR A 111 11.93 -0.51 -10.50
CA TYR A 111 10.89 -1.50 -10.26
C TYR A 111 11.41 -2.94 -10.20
N GLY A 112 12.63 -3.22 -10.69
CA GLY A 112 13.25 -4.55 -10.62
C GLY A 112 13.63 -4.95 -9.20
N MET A 113 13.80 -3.97 -8.31
CA MET A 113 14.08 -4.17 -6.88
C MET A 113 12.81 -4.35 -6.04
N THR A 114 11.62 -4.19 -6.63
CA THR A 114 10.35 -4.22 -5.88
C THR A 114 9.64 -5.55 -6.03
N SER A 115 8.90 -5.96 -4.99
CA SER A 115 8.10 -7.18 -5.02
C SER A 115 6.65 -6.90 -4.64
N SER A 116 5.72 -7.60 -5.30
CA SER A 116 4.30 -7.57 -4.98
C SER A 116 3.69 -8.97 -4.85
N CYS A 117 4.44 -10.03 -5.20
CA CYS A 117 3.92 -11.39 -5.26
C CYS A 117 3.54 -11.90 -3.86
N TYR A 118 2.37 -12.55 -3.74
CA TYR A 118 1.96 -13.23 -2.51
C TYR A 118 2.55 -14.63 -2.33
N ASP A 119 3.10 -15.20 -3.41
CA ASP A 119 3.67 -16.55 -3.41
C ASP A 119 4.92 -16.59 -4.31
N PRO A 120 6.00 -15.86 -3.95
CA PRO A 120 7.23 -15.81 -4.76
C PRO A 120 7.95 -17.17 -4.76
N THR A 121 8.77 -17.41 -5.78
CA THR A 121 9.67 -18.57 -5.80
C THR A 121 10.71 -18.46 -4.66
N PRO A 122 11.43 -19.55 -4.33
CA PRO A 122 12.53 -19.49 -3.37
C PRO A 122 13.63 -18.48 -3.74
N SER A 123 13.78 -18.16 -5.03
CA SER A 123 14.72 -17.14 -5.53
C SER A 123 14.15 -15.71 -5.49
N GLY A 124 12.91 -15.53 -5.03
CA GLY A 124 12.24 -14.23 -4.92
C GLY A 124 11.49 -13.77 -6.17
N ALA A 125 11.50 -14.57 -7.26
CA ALA A 125 10.77 -14.23 -8.48
C ALA A 125 9.26 -14.30 -8.26
N GLY A 126 8.52 -13.38 -8.88
CA GLY A 126 7.06 -13.37 -8.81
C GLY A 126 6.46 -14.59 -9.51
N CYS A 127 5.39 -15.17 -8.97
CA CYS A 127 4.75 -16.35 -9.60
C CYS A 127 3.96 -16.02 -10.87
N GLY A 128 3.79 -14.74 -11.23
CA GLY A 128 3.01 -14.28 -12.38
C GLY A 128 1.49 -14.49 -12.29
N ARG A 129 1.01 -15.26 -11.32
CA ARG A 129 -0.35 -15.84 -11.34
C ARG A 129 -1.27 -15.41 -10.18
N CYS A 130 -0.71 -14.96 -9.06
CA CYS A 130 -1.52 -14.44 -7.95
C CYS A 130 -2.12 -13.07 -8.30
N ASP A 131 -3.18 -12.67 -7.59
CA ASP A 131 -3.90 -11.41 -7.81
C ASP A 131 -2.96 -10.20 -7.82
N ALA A 132 -1.98 -10.13 -6.90
CA ALA A 132 -1.03 -9.03 -6.83
C ALA A 132 -0.06 -8.97 -8.03
N CYS A 133 0.49 -10.12 -8.47
CA CYS A 133 1.31 -10.18 -9.67
C CYS A 133 0.53 -9.72 -10.89
N ARG A 134 -0.69 -10.22 -11.04
CA ARG A 134 -1.47 -9.98 -12.23
C ARG A 134 -2.02 -8.55 -12.30
N LEU A 135 -2.36 -7.93 -11.16
CA LEU A 135 -2.69 -6.49 -11.09
C LEU A 135 -1.49 -5.61 -11.45
N ARG A 136 -0.29 -5.99 -10.97
CA ARG A 136 0.95 -5.27 -11.28
C ARG A 136 1.27 -5.34 -12.77
N LEU A 137 1.25 -6.55 -13.35
CA LEU A 137 1.50 -6.76 -14.78
C LEU A 137 0.51 -5.98 -15.66
N ASP A 138 -0.78 -5.98 -15.31
CA ASP A 138 -1.78 -5.19 -16.04
C ASP A 138 -1.49 -3.68 -15.95
N ALA A 139 -1.04 -3.19 -14.78
CA ALA A 139 -0.72 -1.80 -14.57
C ALA A 139 0.48 -1.34 -15.41
N PHE A 140 1.52 -2.18 -15.53
CA PHE A 140 2.65 -1.95 -16.43
C PHE A 140 2.21 -1.92 -17.89
N ALA A 141 1.43 -2.93 -18.31
CA ALA A 141 0.91 -2.99 -19.68
C ALA A 141 0.04 -1.76 -20.01
N ALA A 142 -0.80 -1.32 -19.08
CA ALA A 142 -1.63 -0.12 -19.21
C ALA A 142 -0.81 1.18 -19.24
N ALA A 143 0.39 1.19 -18.64
CA ALA A 143 1.35 2.28 -18.72
C ALA A 143 2.23 2.22 -19.99
N GLY A 144 2.01 1.24 -20.87
CA GLY A 144 2.83 1.04 -22.07
C GLY A 144 4.26 0.56 -21.80
N ALA A 145 4.48 -0.08 -20.64
CA ALA A 145 5.79 -0.54 -20.20
C ALA A 145 5.79 -2.04 -19.87
N SER A 146 6.98 -2.64 -19.89
CA SER A 146 7.19 -3.99 -19.35
C SER A 146 7.70 -3.89 -17.92
N ASP A 147 7.20 -4.78 -17.06
CA ASP A 147 7.68 -4.87 -15.68
C ASP A 147 9.10 -5.48 -15.66
N PRO A 148 10.11 -4.79 -15.09
CA PRO A 148 11.47 -5.31 -15.03
C PRO A 148 11.69 -6.36 -13.93
N ALA A 149 10.71 -6.62 -13.06
CA ALA A 149 10.82 -7.62 -12.01
C ALA A 149 10.93 -9.05 -12.57
N PRO A 150 11.66 -9.97 -11.91
CA PRO A 150 11.76 -11.36 -12.34
C PRO A 150 10.46 -12.13 -12.07
N TYR A 151 10.08 -13.00 -13.01
CA TYR A 151 8.92 -13.90 -12.91
C TYR A 151 9.31 -15.35 -13.20
N ALA A 152 8.54 -16.30 -12.65
CA ALA A 152 8.70 -17.74 -12.81
C ALA A 152 8.07 -18.29 -14.10
#